data_AF-A0A438JDU2-F1
#
_entry.id   AF-A0A438JDU2-F1
#
_cell.length_a   1.000
_cell.length_b   1.000
_cell.length_c   1.000
_cell.angle_alpha   90.00
_cell.angle_beta   90.00
_cell.angle_gamma   90.00
#
_symmetry.space_group_name_H-M   'P 1'
#
loop_
_entity.id
_entity.type
_entity.pdbx_description
1 polymer ?
#
loop_
_entity_poly.entity_id
_entity_poly.type
_entity_poly.pdbx_seq_one_letter_code
_entity_poly.pdbx_strand_id
1 'polypeptide(L)'
;MDSHIKAMDSPLCIGLDNVRSVGTWGMGGIGKITIARAIYEKIYTQFEGCCFVANVGEGSQKRGLDNLQVELLSNTLKDGNLNVGISNTRINFVKDRLHSKKILIVLDDVDNME
;
A
#
# COMPACT_ATOMS: atom_id res chain seq x y z
N MET A 1 1.20 -17.96 13.32
CA MET A 1 0.62 -16.72 12.77
C MET A 1 0.92 -15.54 13.67
N ASP A 2 0.52 -15.59 14.95
CA ASP A 2 0.77 -14.51 15.92
C ASP A 2 2.25 -14.16 16.14
N SER A 3 3.16 -15.14 16.08
CA SER A 3 4.61 -14.90 16.16
C SER A 3 5.13 -14.05 15.00
N HIS A 4 4.65 -14.32 13.78
CA HIS A 4 5.03 -13.55 12.58
C HIS A 4 4.43 -12.14 12.60
N ILE A 5 3.19 -12.01 13.06
CA ILE A 5 2.54 -10.70 13.22
C ILE A 5 3.30 -9.85 14.26
N LYS A 6 3.64 -10.44 15.41
CA LYS A 6 4.45 -9.77 16.44
C LYS A 6 5.83 -9.37 15.93
N ALA A 7 6.46 -10.23 15.11
CA ALA A 7 7.75 -9.91 14.49
C ALA A 7 7.67 -8.70 13.55
N MET A 8 6.49 -8.39 13.01
CA MET A 8 6.28 -7.21 12.16
C MET A 8 5.93 -5.94 12.94
N ASP A 9 5.53 -6.02 14.21
CA ASP A 9 5.27 -4.84 15.04
C ASP A 9 6.55 -3.98 15.20
N SER A 10 7.73 -4.62 15.30
CA SER A 10 9.03 -3.93 15.40
C SER A 10 9.45 -3.18 14.12
N PRO A 11 9.51 -3.79 12.92
CA PRO A 11 9.92 -3.07 11.70
C PRO A 11 8.89 -2.03 11.24
N LEU A 12 7.60 -2.25 11.52
CA LEU A 12 6.57 -1.24 11.24
C LEU A 12 6.66 -0.05 12.21
N CYS A 13 7.26 -0.24 13.40
CA CYS A 13 7.27 0.64 14.59
C CYS A 13 6.11 1.67 14.63
N ILE A 14 4.89 1.16 14.56
CA ILE A 14 3.66 1.95 14.42
C ILE A 14 3.60 2.98 15.55
N GLY A 15 3.52 4.27 15.22
CA GLY A 15 3.47 5.38 16.20
C GLY A 15 4.62 6.38 16.13
N LEU A 16 5.63 6.17 15.28
CA LEU A 16 6.60 7.22 14.91
C LEU A 16 6.13 7.99 13.67
N ASP A 17 6.31 9.30 13.69
CA ASP A 17 5.94 10.23 12.61
C ASP A 17 6.97 10.23 11.47
N ASN A 18 7.16 9.08 10.84
CA ASN A 18 8.05 8.91 9.70
C ASN A 18 7.49 7.96 8.63
N VAL A 19 7.93 8.15 7.38
CA VAL A 19 7.61 7.26 6.27
C VAL A 19 8.50 6.01 6.35
N ARG A 20 7.88 4.83 6.27
CA ARG A 20 8.59 3.54 6.34
C ARG A 20 8.09 2.57 5.28
N SER A 21 9.04 1.86 4.68
CA SER A 21 8.79 0.80 3.70
C SER A 21 9.38 -0.50 4.24
N VAL A 22 8.58 -1.56 4.27
CA VAL A 22 9.00 -2.88 4.76
C VAL A 22 8.75 -3.89 3.66
N GLY A 23 9.80 -4.59 3.24
CA GLY A 23 9.72 -5.67 2.25
C GLY A 23 9.60 -7.03 2.93
N THR A 24 8.69 -7.87 2.43
CA THR A 24 8.61 -9.29 2.82
C THR A 24 8.86 -10.15 1.58
N TRP A 25 9.86 -11.02 1.65
CA TRP A 25 10.32 -11.86 0.55
C TRP A 25 10.57 -13.29 1.03
N GLY A 26 10.59 -14.25 0.10
CA GLY A 26 10.80 -15.67 0.42
C GLY A 26 10.15 -16.61 -0.60
N MET A 27 10.31 -17.91 -0.40
CA MET A 27 9.77 -18.94 -1.30
C MET A 27 8.25 -18.88 -1.49
N GLY A 28 7.77 -19.42 -2.61
CA GLY A 28 6.34 -19.61 -2.88
C GLY A 28 5.68 -20.52 -1.84
N GLY A 29 4.40 -20.29 -1.56
CA GLY A 29 3.60 -21.15 -0.66
C GLY A 29 3.82 -20.95 0.85
N ILE A 30 4.79 -20.13 1.28
CA ILE A 30 5.08 -19.91 2.72
C ILE A 30 4.05 -19.03 3.46
N GLY A 31 3.05 -18.50 2.76
CA GLY A 31 1.99 -17.68 3.35
C GLY A 31 2.29 -16.19 3.50
N LYS A 32 3.22 -15.63 2.71
CA LYS A 32 3.55 -14.18 2.73
C LYS A 32 2.32 -13.29 2.61
N ILE A 33 1.48 -13.58 1.61
CA ILE A 33 0.22 -12.88 1.33
C ILE A 33 -0.70 -12.95 2.55
N THR A 34 -0.81 -14.14 3.16
CA THR A 34 -1.65 -14.37 4.35
C THR A 34 -1.17 -13.54 5.54
N ILE A 35 0.14 -13.44 5.75
CA ILE A 35 0.72 -12.62 6.81
C ILE A 35 0.49 -11.13 6.54
N ALA A 36 0.75 -10.66 5.31
CA ALA A 36 0.53 -9.27 4.92
C ALA A 36 -0.93 -8.83 5.12
N ARG A 37 -1.89 -9.68 4.72
CA ARG A 37 -3.32 -9.44 4.93
C ARG A 37 -3.69 -9.39 6.41
N ALA A 38 -3.21 -10.33 7.21
CA ALA A 38 -3.51 -10.33 8.65
C ALA A 38 -2.95 -9.10 9.37
N ILE A 39 -1.77 -8.62 8.97
CA ILE A 39 -1.19 -7.37 9.49
C ILE A 39 -2.04 -6.18 9.08
N TYR A 40 -2.41 -6.09 7.80
CA TYR A 40 -3.28 -5.04 7.29
C TYR A 40 -4.58 -4.96 8.11
N GLU A 41 -5.28 -6.08 8.27
CA GLU A 41 -6.52 -6.18 9.05
C GLU A 41 -6.34 -5.80 10.53
N LYS A 42 -5.17 -6.10 11.12
CA LYS A 42 -4.87 -5.74 12.52
C LYS A 42 -4.66 -4.25 12.72
N ILE A 43 -4.09 -3.53 11.74
CA ILE A 43 -3.56 -2.17 11.97
C ILE A 43 -4.25 -1.08 11.14
N TYR A 44 -5.03 -1.41 10.10
CA TYR A 44 -5.56 -0.42 9.16
C TYR A 44 -6.41 0.67 9.83
N THR A 45 -7.10 0.34 10.93
CA THR A 45 -7.92 1.30 11.70
C THR A 45 -7.11 2.38 12.39
N GLN A 46 -5.79 2.21 12.52
CA GLN A 46 -4.88 3.18 13.13
C GLN A 46 -4.35 4.23 12.12
N PHE A 47 -4.84 4.19 10.88
CA PHE A 47 -4.44 5.04 9.76
C PHE A 47 -5.67 5.77 9.18
N GLU A 48 -5.46 6.97 8.67
CA GLU A 48 -6.51 7.83 8.09
C GLU A 48 -6.86 7.43 6.65
N GLY A 49 -5.94 6.75 5.97
CA GLY A 49 -6.15 6.15 4.67
C GLY A 49 -5.40 4.83 4.57
N CYS A 50 -6.02 3.84 3.96
CA CYS A 50 -5.46 2.50 3.82
C CYS A 50 -5.78 1.91 2.45
N CYS A 51 -4.83 1.20 1.86
CA CYS A 51 -5.05 0.48 0.61
C CYS A 51 -4.28 -0.84 0.60
N PHE A 52 -4.95 -1.90 0.17
CA PHE A 52 -4.33 -3.19 -0.13
C PHE A 52 -4.47 -3.45 -1.62
N VAL A 53 -3.35 -3.52 -2.34
CA VAL A 53 -3.32 -3.78 -3.78
C VAL A 53 -2.80 -5.20 -3.99
N ALA A 54 -3.68 -6.08 -4.46
CA ALA A 54 -3.34 -7.47 -4.78
C ALA A 54 -2.72 -7.57 -6.19
N ASN A 55 -1.84 -8.56 -6.39
CA ASN A 55 -1.29 -8.93 -7.70
C ASN A 55 -0.69 -7.75 -8.47
N VAL A 56 0.20 -6.96 -7.85
CA VAL A 56 0.77 -5.74 -8.46
C VAL A 56 1.56 -6.07 -9.73
N GLY A 57 2.34 -7.16 -9.73
CA GLY A 57 3.08 -7.65 -10.89
C GLY A 57 2.17 -7.88 -12.08
N GLU A 58 1.20 -8.78 -11.96
CA GLU A 58 0.23 -9.06 -13.02
C GLU A 58 -0.62 -7.82 -13.38
N GLY A 59 -1.07 -7.06 -12.38
CA GLY A 59 -1.91 -5.89 -12.55
C GLY A 59 -1.23 -4.79 -13.34
N SER A 60 0.06 -4.57 -13.11
CA SER A 60 0.86 -3.57 -13.82
C SER A 60 1.08 -3.95 -15.27
N GLN A 61 1.32 -5.22 -15.55
CA GLN A 61 1.50 -5.73 -16.92
C GLN A 61 0.19 -5.66 -17.73
N LYS A 62 -0.95 -5.98 -17.10
CA LYS A 62 -2.25 -6.02 -17.78
C LYS A 62 -2.92 -4.65 -17.93
N ARG A 63 -2.82 -3.80 -16.91
CA ARG A 63 -3.58 -2.54 -16.82
C ARG A 63 -2.70 -1.29 -16.96
N GLY A 64 -1.39 -1.44 -16.90
CA GLY A 64 -0.44 -0.33 -16.85
C GLY A 64 -0.29 0.26 -15.45
N LEU A 65 0.88 0.88 -15.20
CA LEU A 65 1.20 1.51 -13.92
C LEU A 65 0.29 2.72 -13.62
N ASP A 66 -0.10 3.48 -14.64
CA ASP A 66 -0.98 4.66 -14.47
C ASP A 66 -2.32 4.28 -13.84
N ASN A 67 -2.91 3.16 -14.28
CA ASN A 67 -4.17 2.68 -13.75
C ASN A 67 -4.03 2.19 -12.31
N LEU A 68 -2.95 1.48 -11.98
CA LEU A 68 -2.66 1.06 -10.60
C LEU A 68 -2.44 2.27 -9.69
N GLN A 69 -1.77 3.31 -10.18
CA GLN A 69 -1.56 4.55 -9.42
C GLN A 69 -2.88 5.26 -9.13
N VAL A 70 -3.78 5.36 -10.12
CA VAL A 70 -5.13 5.92 -9.93
C VAL A 70 -5.93 5.08 -8.94
N GLU A 71 -5.91 3.75 -9.05
CA GLU A 71 -6.58 2.84 -8.11
C GLU A 71 -6.08 3.03 -6.68
N LEU A 72 -4.75 3.05 -6.48
CA LEU A 72 -4.12 3.21 -5.18
C LEU A 72 -4.49 4.55 -4.55
N LEU A 73 -4.38 5.65 -5.31
CA LEU A 73 -4.70 6.99 -4.82
C LEU A 73 -6.18 7.12 -4.49
N SER A 74 -7.07 6.58 -5.32
CA SER A 74 -8.53 6.62 -5.10
C SER A 74 -8.93 5.86 -3.84
N ASN A 75 -8.38 4.66 -3.64
CA ASN A 75 -8.64 3.85 -2.45
C ASN A 75 -8.06 4.48 -1.18
N THR A 76 -6.86 5.05 -1.27
CA THR A 76 -6.16 5.66 -0.13
C THR A 76 -6.82 6.97 0.32
N LEU A 77 -7.19 7.83 -0.63
CA LEU A 77 -7.77 9.15 -0.36
C LEU A 77 -9.29 9.11 -0.17
N LYS A 78 -9.95 8.00 -0.56
CA LYS A 78 -11.42 7.83 -0.59
C LYS A 78 -12.10 8.96 -1.37
N ASP A 79 -11.44 9.46 -2.42
CA ASP A 79 -11.90 10.59 -3.22
C ASP A 79 -12.22 10.11 -4.65
N GLY A 80 -13.51 10.07 -4.97
CA GLY A 80 -14.00 9.65 -6.29
C GLY A 80 -13.61 10.59 -7.44
N ASN A 81 -13.06 11.78 -7.15
CA ASN A 81 -12.66 12.74 -8.18
C ASN A 81 -11.31 12.42 -8.85
N LEU A 82 -10.61 11.38 -8.38
CA LEU A 82 -9.30 10.97 -8.88
C LEU A 82 -9.35 10.17 -10.20
N ASN A 83 -10.53 9.71 -10.62
CA ASN A 83 -10.75 8.84 -11.80
C ASN A 83 -10.45 9.44 -13.18
N VAL A 84 -9.94 10.67 -13.28
CA VAL A 84 -9.66 11.35 -14.56
C VAL A 84 -8.20 11.80 -14.58
N GLY A 85 -7.37 11.11 -15.36
CA GLY A 85 -6.01 11.48 -15.80
C GLY A 85 -5.12 12.31 -14.86
N ILE A 86 -4.00 11.75 -14.41
CA ILE A 86 -3.03 12.43 -13.55
C ILE A 86 -2.24 13.47 -14.36
N SER A 87 -2.64 14.73 -14.32
CA SER A 87 -1.82 15.86 -14.80
C SER A 87 -0.85 16.35 -13.73
N ASN A 88 0.20 17.09 -14.09
CA ASN A 88 1.16 17.67 -13.13
C ASN A 88 0.49 18.49 -12.02
N THR A 89 -0.60 19.19 -12.33
CA THR A 89 -1.40 19.96 -11.37
C THR A 89 -2.08 19.05 -10.33
N ARG A 90 -2.52 17.85 -10.72
CA ARG A 90 -3.13 16.87 -9.80
C ARG A 90 -2.09 16.21 -8.89
N ILE A 91 -0.82 16.08 -9.30
CA ILE A 91 0.24 15.54 -8.44
C ILE A 91 0.42 16.41 -7.19
N ASN A 92 0.40 17.74 -7.33
CA ASN A 92 0.50 18.64 -6.18
C ASN A 92 -0.74 18.51 -5.29
N PHE A 93 -1.94 18.45 -5.87
CA PHE A 93 -3.16 18.22 -5.10
C PHE A 93 -3.13 16.91 -4.30
N VAL A 94 -2.64 15.83 -4.89
CA VAL A 94 -2.47 14.53 -4.22
C VAL A 94 -1.45 14.65 -3.09
N LYS A 95 -0.30 15.30 -3.34
CA LYS A 95 0.72 15.54 -2.31
C LYS A 95 0.14 16.31 -1.12
N ASP A 96 -0.60 17.39 -1.38
CA ASP A 96 -1.22 18.21 -0.33
C ASP A 96 -2.22 17.40 0.50
N ARG A 97 -2.99 16.52 -0.14
CA ARG A 97 -3.96 15.64 0.54
C ARG A 97 -3.29 14.54 1.38
N LEU A 98 -2.10 14.10 1.00
CA LEU A 98 -1.32 13.09 1.73
C LEU A 98 -0.42 13.69 2.80
N HIS A 99 0.01 14.96 2.65
CA HIS A 99 1.06 15.62 3.43
C HIS A 99 0.86 15.55 4.96
N SER A 100 -0.39 15.52 5.42
CA SER A 100 -0.71 15.50 6.85
C SER A 100 -1.56 14.30 7.26
N LYS A 101 -1.57 13.23 6.46
CA LYS A 101 -2.33 12.02 6.76
C LYS A 101 -1.41 10.86 7.09
N LYS A 102 -1.79 10.11 8.12
CA LYS A 102 -1.17 8.82 8.41
C LYS A 102 -1.75 7.75 7.48
N ILE A 103 -0.95 7.26 6.53
CA ILE A 103 -1.38 6.36 5.45
C ILE A 103 -0.73 4.98 5.56
N LEU A 104 -1.50 3.92 5.29
CA LEU A 104 -1.03 2.53 5.17
C LEU A 104 -1.25 2.00 3.75
N ILE A 105 -0.18 1.57 3.09
CA ILE A 105 -0.27 0.92 1.77
C ILE A 105 0.39 -0.45 1.86
N VAL A 106 -0.32 -1.48 1.41
CA VAL A 106 0.21 -2.85 1.26
C VAL A 106 0.14 -3.22 -0.22
N LEU A 107 1.30 -3.55 -0.78
CA LEU A 107 1.47 -3.98 -2.16
C LEU A 107 1.83 -5.46 -2.15
N ASP A 108 0.96 -6.27 -2.73
CA ASP A 108 1.16 -7.72 -2.84
C ASP A 108 1.70 -8.10 -4.22
N ASP A 109 2.54 -9.11 -4.25
CA ASP A 109 3.13 -9.66 -5.47
C ASP A 109 3.76 -8.58 -6.36
N VAL A 110 4.60 -7.73 -5.77
CA VAL A 110 5.39 -6.75 -6.51
C VAL A 110 6.52 -7.49 -7.22
N ASP A 111 6.44 -7.54 -8.55
CA ASP A 111 7.46 -8.17 -9.37
C ASP A 111 8.66 -7.23 -9.56
N ASN A 112 9.86 -7.79 -9.67
CA ASN A 112 11.04 -6.99 -10.00
C ASN A 112 10.97 -6.64 -11.49
N MET A 113 10.54 -5.42 -11.80
CA MET A 113 10.82 -4.83 -13.10
C MET A 113 12.29 -4.39 -13.12
N GLU A 114 13.15 -5.17 -13.79
CA GLU A 114 14.33 -4.64 -14.48
C GLU A 114 13.94 -4.07 -15.84
#